data_AF-F6VZ27-F1
#
_entry.id   AF-F6VZ27-F1
#
_cell.length_a   1.000
_cell.length_b   1.000
_cell.length_c   1.000
_cell.angle_alpha   90.00
_cell.angle_beta   90.00
_cell.angle_gamma   90.00
#
_symmetry.space_group_name_H-M   'P 1'
#
loop_
_entity.id
_entity.type
_entity.pdbx_description
1 polymer ?
#
loop_
_entity_poly.entity_id
_entity_poly.type
_entity_poly.pdbx_seq_one_letter_code
_entity_poly.pdbx_strand_id
1 'polypeptide(L)'
;MDFGPDESYQALQFQCYELQTMEYTYKLCPFDKTSQSPKNGGTETNLGRWGSWSGGNDDKYSKMKYDNGLTCWNGPARSTEVRIKCGVEHKLLSVDEPSRCAYTFEFATPCACKQTQQDSQPRDEL
;
A
#
# COMPACT_ATOMS: atom_id res chain seq x y z
N MET A 1 14.81 -7.00 -4.88
CA MET A 1 13.46 -6.50 -4.54
C MET A 1 13.18 -5.37 -5.52
N ASP A 2 11.98 -5.32 -6.11
CA ASP A 2 11.63 -4.31 -7.12
C ASP A 2 11.01 -3.09 -6.43
N PHE A 3 11.72 -1.96 -6.42
CA PHE A 3 11.30 -0.71 -5.75
C PHE A 3 10.68 0.32 -6.70
N GLY A 4 10.19 -0.11 -7.87
CA GLY A 4 9.66 0.81 -8.86
C GLY A 4 10.73 1.37 -9.80
N PRO A 5 10.30 2.19 -10.78
CA PRO A 5 11.20 2.88 -11.70
C PRO A 5 12.15 3.77 -10.90
N ASP A 6 13.44 3.75 -11.27
CA ASP A 6 14.48 4.56 -10.63
C ASP A 6 14.52 4.46 -9.10
N GLU A 7 14.11 3.31 -8.54
CA GLU A 7 14.03 3.06 -7.09
C GLU A 7 13.13 4.05 -6.33
N SER A 8 12.18 4.69 -7.02
CA SER A 8 11.29 5.73 -6.48
C SER A 8 10.51 5.37 -5.22
N TYR A 9 10.28 4.08 -4.94
CA TYR A 9 9.59 3.61 -3.74
C TYR A 9 10.52 3.09 -2.64
N GLN A 10 11.85 3.09 -2.85
CA GLN A 10 12.83 2.56 -1.90
C GLN A 10 12.76 3.26 -0.54
N ALA A 11 12.44 4.56 -0.52
CA ALA A 11 12.27 5.34 0.72
C ALA A 11 11.12 4.83 1.62
N LEU A 12 10.17 4.08 1.06
CA LEU A 12 9.08 3.47 1.84
C LEU A 12 9.53 2.20 2.56
N GLN A 13 10.64 1.60 2.15
CA GLN A 13 11.19 0.44 2.82
C GLN A 13 11.54 0.80 4.27
N PHE A 14 11.16 -0.08 5.21
CA PHE A 14 11.32 0.11 6.66
C PHE A 14 10.42 1.18 7.28
N GLN A 15 9.54 1.81 6.52
CA GLN A 15 8.49 2.69 7.05
C GLN A 15 7.18 1.91 7.21
N CYS A 16 6.36 2.32 8.17
CA CYS A 16 5.02 1.77 8.36
C CYS A 16 3.99 2.88 8.54
N TYR A 17 2.81 2.68 7.97
CA TYR A 17 1.72 3.65 7.95
C TYR A 17 0.48 3.00 8.55
N GLU A 18 -0.20 3.71 9.45
CA GLU A 18 -1.33 3.18 10.20
C GLU A 18 -2.63 3.90 9.85
N LEU A 19 -3.72 3.13 9.86
CA LEU A 19 -5.08 3.65 9.82
C LEU A 19 -5.86 3.09 11.02
N GLN A 20 -6.42 3.98 11.81
CA GLN A 20 -7.20 3.62 12.98
C GLN A 20 -8.70 3.67 12.68
N THR A 21 -9.39 2.60 12.99
CA THR A 21 -10.87 2.50 12.95
C THR A 21 -11.41 2.44 14.38
N MET A 22 -12.71 2.18 14.56
CA MET A 22 -13.27 1.96 15.90
C MET A 22 -12.76 0.65 16.53
N GLU A 23 -12.58 -0.40 15.74
CA GLU A 23 -12.27 -1.74 16.25
C GLU A 23 -10.79 -2.10 16.13
N TYR A 24 -10.13 -1.66 15.05
CA TYR A 24 -8.77 -2.08 14.69
C TYR A 24 -7.86 -0.91 14.34
N THR A 25 -6.57 -1.11 14.58
CA THR A 25 -5.49 -0.38 13.91
C THR A 25 -4.94 -1.26 12.79
N TYR A 26 -5.07 -0.80 11.56
CA TYR A 26 -4.45 -1.41 10.39
C TYR A 26 -3.09 -0.80 10.14
N LYS A 27 -2.14 -1.61 9.70
CA LYS A 27 -0.77 -1.18 9.42
C LYS A 27 -0.30 -1.74 8.09
N LEU A 28 0.28 -0.86 7.28
CA LEU A 28 0.99 -1.18 6.05
C LEU A 28 2.46 -0.87 6.26
N CYS A 29 3.33 -1.88 6.13
CA CYS A 29 4.78 -1.69 6.01
C CYS A 29 5.18 -2.08 4.59
N PRO A 30 5.34 -1.11 3.65
CA PRO A 30 5.64 -1.41 2.26
C PRO A 30 6.84 -2.33 2.11
N PHE A 31 6.71 -3.33 1.22
CA PHE A 31 7.73 -4.35 0.95
C PHE A 31 8.02 -5.36 2.10
N ASP A 32 7.27 -5.32 3.19
CA ASP A 32 7.36 -6.30 4.30
C ASP A 32 6.02 -7.02 4.53
N LYS A 33 5.07 -6.36 5.20
CA LYS A 33 3.78 -6.98 5.57
C LYS A 33 2.67 -5.96 5.79
N THR A 34 1.44 -6.48 5.82
CA THR A 34 0.25 -5.80 6.33
C THR A 34 -0.24 -6.51 7.59
N SER A 35 -0.81 -5.76 8.53
CA SER A 35 -1.38 -6.33 9.76
C SER A 35 -2.59 -5.55 10.27
N GLN A 36 -3.37 -6.20 11.13
CA GLN A 36 -4.37 -5.55 11.97
C GLN A 36 -4.15 -5.91 13.44
N SER A 37 -4.40 -4.95 14.33
CA SER A 37 -4.38 -5.14 15.77
C SER A 37 -5.68 -4.61 16.38
N PRO A 38 -6.40 -5.39 17.21
CA PRO A 38 -7.58 -4.89 17.90
C PRO A 38 -7.22 -3.76 18.87
N LYS A 39 -8.07 -2.73 18.96
CA LYS A 39 -7.81 -1.59 19.87
C LYS A 39 -7.96 -1.94 21.36
N ASN A 40 -8.80 -2.91 21.67
CA ASN A 40 -9.11 -3.29 23.06
C ASN A 40 -8.22 -4.44 23.59
N GLY A 41 -7.02 -4.58 23.04
CA GLY A 41 -6.10 -5.68 23.35
C GLY A 41 -6.36 -6.94 22.50
N GLY A 42 -5.33 -7.78 22.40
CA GLY A 42 -5.31 -8.94 21.52
C GLY A 42 -3.99 -9.05 20.76
N THR A 43 -3.88 -10.07 19.92
CA THR A 43 -2.67 -10.34 19.13
C THR A 43 -2.76 -9.68 17.75
N GLU A 44 -1.65 -9.08 17.30
CA GLU A 44 -1.51 -8.61 15.91
C GLU A 44 -1.75 -9.79 14.95
N THR A 45 -2.67 -9.59 14.01
CA THR A 45 -2.96 -10.55 12.94
C THR A 45 -2.24 -10.11 11.66
N ASN A 46 -1.44 -11.00 11.09
CA ASN A 46 -0.80 -10.78 9.79
C ASN A 46 -1.85 -10.91 8.68
N LEU A 47 -1.99 -9.87 7.86
CA LEU A 47 -2.95 -9.82 6.75
C LEU A 47 -2.31 -10.17 5.39
N GLY A 48 -0.99 -10.32 5.36
CA GLY A 48 -0.23 -10.69 4.17
C GLY A 48 1.20 -10.19 4.28
N ARG A 49 2.11 -10.88 3.59
CA ARG A 49 3.50 -10.49 3.37
C ARG A 49 3.70 -10.07 1.94
N TRP A 50 4.58 -9.10 1.73
CA TRP A 50 4.89 -8.59 0.40
C TRP A 50 5.26 -9.73 -0.56
N GLY A 51 4.55 -9.79 -1.68
CA GLY A 51 4.83 -10.73 -2.76
C GLY A 51 5.43 -10.02 -3.97
N SER A 52 4.62 -9.20 -4.64
CA SER A 52 5.03 -8.52 -5.86
C SER A 52 4.16 -7.30 -6.17
N TRP A 53 4.62 -6.51 -7.13
CA TRP A 53 3.75 -5.61 -7.86
C TRP A 53 2.69 -6.41 -8.64
N SER A 54 1.51 -5.83 -8.78
CA SER A 54 0.33 -6.46 -9.40
C SER A 54 -0.54 -5.46 -10.15
N GLY A 55 0.02 -4.30 -10.49
CA GLY A 55 -0.64 -3.32 -11.35
C GLY A 55 -0.87 -3.83 -12.77
N GLY A 56 -1.77 -3.18 -13.50
CA GLY A 56 -2.11 -3.55 -14.88
C GLY A 56 -1.02 -3.18 -15.89
N ASN A 57 -1.28 -3.47 -17.16
CA ASN A 57 -0.34 -3.19 -18.26
C ASN A 57 0.04 -1.71 -18.38
N ASP A 58 -0.90 -0.81 -18.07
CA ASP A 58 -0.68 0.64 -18.15
C ASP A 58 0.15 1.20 -16.99
N ASP A 59 0.13 0.52 -15.84
CA ASP A 59 0.87 0.90 -14.65
C ASP A 59 1.09 -0.30 -13.73
N LYS A 60 2.23 -0.98 -13.90
CA LYS A 60 2.67 -2.11 -13.07
C LYS A 60 2.74 -1.74 -11.58
N TYR A 61 3.05 -0.49 -11.26
CA TYR A 61 3.34 -0.02 -9.90
C TYR A 61 2.11 0.56 -9.17
N SER A 62 0.95 0.54 -9.83
CA SER A 62 -0.33 0.98 -9.27
C SER A 62 -0.85 0.09 -8.13
N LYS A 63 -0.35 -1.16 -7.99
CA LYS A 63 -0.82 -2.10 -6.96
C LYS A 63 0.29 -2.98 -6.41
N MET A 64 0.24 -3.18 -5.10
CA MET A 64 1.09 -4.12 -4.36
C MET A 64 0.27 -5.30 -3.86
N LYS A 65 0.78 -6.52 -4.05
CA LYS A 65 0.14 -7.76 -3.59
C LYS A 65 0.82 -8.28 -2.32
N TYR A 66 0.02 -8.54 -1.29
CA TYR A 66 0.45 -9.17 -0.05
C TYR A 66 -0.32 -10.46 0.17
N ASP A 67 0.37 -11.58 0.30
CA ASP A 67 -0.23 -12.93 0.43
C ASP A 67 0.36 -13.67 1.63
N ASN A 68 -0.10 -14.90 1.86
CA ASN A 68 0.44 -15.78 2.92
C ASN A 68 0.36 -15.16 4.32
N GLY A 69 -0.73 -14.42 4.58
CA GLY A 69 -1.06 -13.95 5.91
C GLY A 69 -1.50 -15.06 6.84
N LEU A 70 -1.88 -14.71 8.08
CA LEU A 70 -2.35 -15.69 9.05
C LEU A 70 -3.58 -16.42 8.51
N THR A 71 -3.56 -17.75 8.59
CA THR A 71 -4.67 -18.60 8.12
C THR A 71 -5.99 -18.18 8.76
N CYS A 72 -6.99 -17.98 7.91
CA CYS A 72 -8.35 -17.69 8.32
C CYS A 72 -9.07 -18.98 8.72
N TRP A 73 -9.84 -18.95 9.80
CA TRP A 73 -10.64 -20.12 10.18
C TRP A 73 -11.69 -20.40 9.09
N ASN A 74 -11.67 -21.60 8.51
CA ASN A 74 -12.50 -21.97 7.35
C ASN A 74 -12.37 -21.01 6.15
N GLY A 75 -11.17 -20.50 5.90
CA GLY A 75 -10.89 -19.62 4.76
C GLY A 75 -9.47 -19.77 4.25
N PRO A 76 -9.12 -19.07 3.16
CA PRO A 76 -7.75 -19.03 2.68
C PRO A 76 -6.82 -18.33 3.68
N ALA A 77 -5.52 -18.41 3.43
CA ALA A 77 -4.59 -17.49 4.09
C ALA A 77 -4.99 -16.05 3.79
N ARG A 78 -4.92 -15.17 4.80
CA ARG A 78 -5.26 -13.75 4.62
C ARG A 78 -4.37 -13.12 3.55
N SER A 79 -4.95 -12.22 2.77
CA SER A 79 -4.25 -11.46 1.74
C SER A 79 -4.72 -10.01 1.70
N THR A 80 -3.86 -9.13 1.22
CA THR A 80 -4.14 -7.70 1.04
C THR A 80 -3.69 -7.24 -0.34
N GLU A 81 -4.59 -6.60 -1.09
CA GLU A 81 -4.25 -5.76 -2.24
C GLU A 81 -4.09 -4.31 -1.76
N VAL A 82 -2.91 -3.72 -1.93
CA VAL A 82 -2.70 -2.30 -1.66
C VAL A 82 -2.72 -1.54 -2.98
N ARG A 83 -3.69 -0.66 -3.15
CA ARG A 83 -3.83 0.24 -4.30
C ARG A 83 -3.08 1.53 -4.02
N ILE A 84 -2.15 1.86 -4.90
CA ILE A 84 -1.30 3.03 -4.77
C ILE A 84 -1.95 4.20 -5.51
N LYS A 85 -2.08 5.34 -4.83
CA LYS A 85 -2.56 6.60 -5.40
C LYS A 85 -1.49 7.67 -5.29
N CYS A 86 -1.40 8.52 -6.31
CA CYS A 86 -0.64 9.77 -6.19
C CYS A 86 -1.25 10.63 -5.08
N GLY A 87 -0.40 11.15 -4.20
CA GLY A 87 -0.79 12.06 -3.12
C GLY A 87 0.41 12.83 -2.60
N VAL A 88 0.17 13.89 -1.83
CA VAL A 88 1.22 14.78 -1.32
C VAL A 88 1.95 14.21 -0.09
N GLU A 89 1.37 13.20 0.57
CA GLU A 89 1.89 12.58 1.78
C GLU A 89 1.81 11.06 1.67
N HIS A 90 2.68 10.37 2.40
CA HIS A 90 2.61 8.92 2.58
C HIS A 90 1.53 8.58 3.62
N LYS A 91 0.39 8.05 3.19
CA LYS A 91 -0.74 7.82 4.10
C LYS A 91 -1.62 6.66 3.67
N LEU A 92 -1.96 5.80 4.62
CA LEU A 92 -3.02 4.81 4.47
C LEU A 92 -4.38 5.54 4.57
N LEU A 93 -5.13 5.56 3.47
CA LEU A 93 -6.37 6.34 3.32
C LEU A 93 -7.59 5.55 3.79
N SER A 94 -7.72 4.31 3.34
CA SER A 94 -8.84 3.44 3.67
C SER A 94 -8.41 1.98 3.70
N VAL A 95 -9.23 1.18 4.40
CA VAL A 95 -9.12 -0.27 4.47
C VAL A 95 -10.51 -0.86 4.37
N ASP A 96 -10.68 -1.82 3.47
CA ASP A 96 -11.93 -2.54 3.24
C ASP A 96 -11.68 -4.06 3.25
N GLU A 97 -12.64 -4.85 3.74
CA GLU A 97 -12.65 -6.31 3.66
C GLU A 97 -13.76 -6.75 2.68
N PRO A 98 -13.53 -6.67 1.35
CA PRO A 98 -14.57 -6.96 0.35
C PRO A 98 -15.04 -8.43 0.37
N SER A 99 -14.21 -9.33 0.87
CA SER A 99 -14.57 -10.72 1.11
C SER A 99 -13.79 -11.26 2.28
N ARG A 100 -14.30 -12.30 2.94
CA ARG A 100 -13.71 -12.86 4.15
C ARG A 100 -12.21 -13.08 4.00
N CYS A 101 -11.43 -12.45 4.87
CA CYS A 101 -9.98 -12.59 4.96
C CYS A 101 -9.19 -12.07 3.73
N ALA A 102 -9.84 -11.34 2.82
CA ALA A 102 -9.18 -10.62 1.74
C ALA A 102 -9.44 -9.11 1.90
N TYR A 103 -8.35 -8.35 1.99
CA TYR A 103 -8.39 -6.93 2.31
C TYR A 103 -7.98 -6.09 1.10
N THR A 104 -8.52 -4.88 1.01
CA THR A 104 -8.09 -3.84 0.07
C THR A 104 -7.69 -2.61 0.85
N PHE A 105 -6.47 -2.14 0.65
CA PHE A 105 -5.93 -0.94 1.27
C PHE A 105 -5.77 0.13 0.17
N GLU A 106 -6.13 1.37 0.46
CA GLU A 106 -5.78 2.50 -0.41
C GLU A 106 -4.65 3.32 0.24
N PHE A 107 -3.53 3.46 -0.45
CA PHE A 107 -2.34 4.13 0.05
C PHE A 107 -1.95 5.30 -0.86
N ALA A 108 -1.90 6.50 -0.31
CA ALA A 108 -1.39 7.70 -0.98
C ALA A 108 0.12 7.81 -0.80
N THR A 109 0.84 8.20 -1.85
CA THR A 109 2.27 8.48 -1.79
C THR A 109 2.72 9.42 -2.93
N PRO A 110 3.64 10.36 -2.66
CA PRO A 110 4.30 11.15 -3.71
C PRO A 110 5.01 10.29 -4.75
N CYS A 111 5.50 9.10 -4.37
CA CYS A 111 6.21 8.18 -5.28
C CYS A 111 5.37 7.77 -6.50
N ALA A 112 4.04 7.82 -6.39
CA ALA A 112 3.12 7.44 -7.47
C ALA A 112 2.70 8.63 -8.35
N CYS A 113 3.14 9.84 -8.03
CA CYS A 113 2.87 11.00 -8.85
C CYS A 113 3.86 11.04 -10.02
N LYS A 114 3.35 10.99 -11.25
CA LYS A 114 4.16 11.25 -12.43
C LYS A 114 4.53 12.73 -12.42
N GLN A 115 5.82 13.04 -12.59
CA GLN A 115 6.24 14.41 -12.85
C GLN A 115 5.57 14.84 -14.18
N THR A 116 4.50 15.63 -14.12
CA THR A 116 4.01 16.30 -15.32
C THR A 116 5.13 17.21 -15.80
N GLN A 117 5.72 16.87 -16.94
CA GLN A 117 6.62 17.73 -17.71
C GLN A 117 5.81 18.94 -18.19
N GLN A 118 5.51 19.89 -17.31
CA GLN A 118 4.87 21.17 -17.62
C GLN A 118 5.48 22.25 -16.71
N ASP A 119 6.76 22.56 -16.92
CA ASP A 119 7.27 23.93 -16.71
C ASP A 119 8.63 24.12 -17.40
N SER A 120 8.64 24.03 -18.73
CA SER A 120 9.79 24.40 -19.54
C SER A 120 9.33 24.99 -20.87
N GLN A 121 8.57 26.08 -20.79
CA GLN A 121 8.61 27.08 -21.87
C GLN A 121 9.36 28.30 -21.32
N PRO A 122 10.57 28.60 -21.79
CA PRO A 122 11.13 29.92 -21.59
C PRO A 122 10.21 30.90 -22.30
N ARG A 123 9.56 31.78 -21.53
CA ARG A 123 8.86 32.93 -22.10
C ARG A 123 9.94 33.93 -22.49
N ASP A 124 10.31 33.89 -23.75
CA ASP A 124 11.20 34.85 -24.41
C ASP A 124 10.83 36.29 -24.00
N GLU A 125 11.83 37.02 -23.49
CA GLU A 125 11.82 38.48 -23.41
C GLU A 125 12.07 39.03 -24.81
N LEU A 126 11.13 39.81 -25.35
CA LEU A 126 11.40 40.88 -26.33
C LEU A 126 10.34 41.97 -26.27
#